data_AF-O13904-F1
#
_entry.id   AF-O13904-F1
#
_cell.length_a   1.000
_cell.length_b   1.000
_cell.length_c   1.000
_cell.angle_alpha   90.00
_cell.angle_beta   90.00
_cell.angle_gamma   90.00
#
_symmetry.space_group_name_H-M   'P 1'
#
loop_
_entity.id
_entity.type
_entity.pdbx_description
1 polymer ?
#
loop_
_entity_poly.entity_id
_entity_poly.type
_entity_poly.pdbx_seq_one_letter_code
_entity_poly.pdbx_strand_id
1 'polypeptide(L)'
;MTLTHHSTFIKGIEGSAEGEIEDVRQTTVFDPPFYGHPMLVPPSPSLTTMFRTRSTTPDEEGTAIAEIDQQDWDIMVKVPTYEYYGFVMYLVSMLGFGVYIVWALTPAPVLKFFEIHYYLSRWWALAIPTWLFVLVIYIHVVLNAYNTEVLTKPFSSLECIVDQYALVGEEDGAAHGRVVDLRLCDVNKQQLEET
;
A
#
# COMPACT_ATOMS: atom_id res chain seq x y z
N MET A 1 4.42 16.44 -80.51
CA MET A 1 5.38 15.91 -79.51
C MET A 1 4.87 16.28 -78.13
N THR A 2 3.92 15.52 -77.60
CA THR A 2 3.14 15.87 -76.39
C THR A 2 2.86 14.64 -75.53
N LEU A 3 3.80 13.68 -75.49
CA LEU A 3 3.71 12.46 -74.67
C LEU A 3 4.95 12.22 -73.79
N THR A 4 5.65 13.28 -73.39
CA THR A 4 6.78 13.20 -72.45
C THR A 4 6.48 13.81 -71.08
N HIS A 5 5.47 14.68 -70.95
CA HIS A 5 5.21 15.38 -69.69
C HIS A 5 4.37 14.58 -68.68
N HIS A 6 3.67 13.52 -69.11
CA HIS A 6 2.81 12.71 -68.23
C HIS A 6 3.59 11.61 -67.49
N SER A 7 4.71 11.13 -68.03
CA SER A 7 5.47 10.03 -67.43
C SER A 7 6.37 10.48 -66.27
N THR A 8 6.95 11.67 -66.35
CA THR A 8 7.76 12.25 -65.27
C THR A 8 6.94 12.62 -64.04
N PHE A 9 5.69 13.06 -64.21
CA PHE A 9 4.82 13.37 -63.09
C PHE A 9 4.42 12.11 -62.29
N ILE A 10 4.18 10.99 -62.96
CA ILE A 10 3.87 9.72 -62.29
C ILE A 10 5.11 9.18 -61.54
N LYS A 11 6.32 9.26 -62.11
CA LYS A 11 7.55 8.88 -61.39
C LYS A 11 7.86 9.77 -60.18
N GLY A 12 7.52 11.06 -60.25
CA GLY A 12 7.67 11.96 -59.10
C GLY A 12 6.72 11.64 -57.95
N ILE A 13 5.54 11.08 -58.25
CA ILE A 13 4.58 10.65 -57.23
C ILE A 13 4.97 9.30 -56.62
N GLU A 14 5.48 8.34 -57.41
CA GLU A 14 5.98 7.07 -56.86
C GLU A 14 7.20 7.28 -55.95
N GLY A 15 8.15 8.14 -56.36
CA GLY A 15 9.33 8.44 -55.53
C GLY A 15 9.00 9.19 -54.23
N SER A 16 7.86 9.89 -54.16
CA SER A 16 7.40 10.55 -52.93
C SER A 16 6.56 9.64 -52.04
N ALA A 17 6.00 8.54 -52.57
CA ALA A 17 5.17 7.61 -51.81
C ALA A 17 6.00 6.53 -51.11
N GLU A 18 7.15 6.13 -51.68
CA GLU A 18 8.05 5.18 -51.03
C GLU A 18 8.77 5.77 -49.81
N GLY A 19 8.92 7.10 -49.75
CA GLY A 19 9.52 7.78 -48.59
C GLY A 19 8.60 7.92 -47.37
N GLU A 20 7.29 7.78 -47.54
CA GLU A 20 6.32 8.00 -46.43
C GLU A 20 5.81 6.66 -45.83
N ILE A 21 5.96 5.54 -46.54
CA ILE A 21 5.38 4.25 -46.11
C ILE A 21 6.34 3.44 -45.21
N GLU A 22 7.65 3.72 -45.24
CA GLU A 22 8.59 3.13 -44.26
C GLU A 22 8.55 3.77 -42.87
N ASP A 23 7.98 4.97 -42.71
CA ASP A 23 7.91 5.63 -41.39
C ASP A 23 6.77 5.09 -40.49
N VAL A 24 5.81 4.35 -41.05
CA VAL A 24 4.62 3.89 -40.31
C VAL A 24 4.68 2.41 -39.90
N ARG A 25 5.69 1.65 -40.33
CA ARG A 25 5.87 0.24 -39.91
C ARG A 25 7.24 0.03 -39.27
N GLN A 26 7.20 -0.21 -37.96
CA GLN A 26 8.23 -0.88 -37.14
C GLN A 26 9.17 0.01 -36.32
N THR A 27 8.65 1.04 -35.64
CA THR A 27 9.18 1.42 -34.31
C THR A 27 8.05 1.70 -33.32
N THR A 28 6.93 1.00 -33.43
CA THR A 28 6.10 0.74 -32.23
C THR A 28 6.84 -0.30 -31.39
N VAL A 29 7.96 0.13 -30.81
CA VAL A 29 8.65 -0.56 -29.73
C VAL A 29 7.62 -0.68 -28.63
N PHE A 30 7.05 -1.88 -28.52
CA PHE A 30 6.15 -2.27 -27.45
C PHE A 30 7.01 -2.43 -26.21
N ASP A 31 7.50 -1.31 -25.65
CA ASP A 31 8.12 -1.32 -24.34
C ASP A 31 6.96 -1.39 -23.34
N PRO A 32 6.75 -2.54 -22.65
CA PRO A 32 5.76 -2.59 -21.59
C PRO A 32 6.12 -1.54 -20.54
N PRO A 33 5.11 -0.95 -19.88
CA PRO A 33 5.20 0.34 -19.22
C PRO A 33 5.92 0.26 -17.88
N PHE A 34 7.05 -0.45 -17.77
CA PHE A 34 7.88 -0.51 -16.58
C PHE A 34 9.38 -0.38 -16.90
N TYR A 35 9.75 -0.28 -18.17
CA TYR A 35 11.11 0.10 -18.55
C TYR A 35 11.24 1.62 -18.48
N GLY A 36 11.93 2.12 -17.46
CA GLY A 36 12.43 3.50 -17.43
C GLY A 36 11.81 4.44 -16.41
N HIS A 37 10.77 4.04 -15.67
CA HIS A 37 10.45 4.70 -14.41
C HIS A 37 10.87 3.82 -13.25
N PRO A 38 11.55 4.37 -12.22
CA PRO A 38 11.80 3.61 -10.99
C PRO A 38 10.45 3.14 -10.47
N MET A 39 10.30 1.83 -10.36
CA MET A 39 9.06 1.18 -9.97
C MET A 39 8.62 1.73 -8.60
N LEU A 40 7.62 2.62 -8.60
CA LEU A 40 7.15 3.37 -7.42
C LEU A 40 6.40 2.50 -6.40
N VAL A 41 6.25 1.21 -6.67
CA VAL A 41 5.71 0.25 -5.72
C VAL A 41 6.72 -0.89 -5.62
N PRO A 42 7.57 -0.93 -4.58
CA PRO A 42 8.34 -2.15 -4.33
C PRO A 42 7.34 -3.31 -4.27
N PRO A 43 7.60 -4.44 -4.96
CA PRO A 43 6.69 -5.58 -4.95
C PRO A 43 6.36 -5.93 -3.50
N SER A 44 5.06 -6.14 -3.23
CA SER A 44 4.46 -6.30 -1.91
C SER A 44 5.43 -7.00 -0.95
N PRO A 45 5.68 -6.44 0.25
CA PRO A 45 6.71 -6.91 1.18
C PRO A 45 6.39 -8.34 1.61
N SER A 46 6.80 -9.28 0.78
CA SER A 46 6.70 -10.69 1.04
C SER A 46 7.99 -11.05 1.76
N LEU A 47 7.85 -11.74 2.88
CA LEU A 47 8.94 -12.21 3.72
C LEU A 47 10.04 -12.90 2.87
N THR A 48 9.65 -13.56 1.78
CA THR A 48 10.53 -14.19 0.78
C THR A 48 11.43 -13.21 -0.01
N THR A 49 10.99 -11.97 -0.25
CA THR A 49 11.81 -10.95 -0.95
C THR A 49 12.86 -10.35 -0.01
N MET A 50 12.51 -10.15 1.27
CA MET A 50 13.46 -9.64 2.27
C MET A 50 14.65 -10.58 2.50
N PHE A 51 14.45 -11.90 2.33
CA PHE A 51 15.54 -12.87 2.43
C PHE A 51 16.28 -13.14 1.11
N ARG A 52 15.88 -12.52 -0.02
CA ARG A 52 16.48 -12.84 -1.33
C ARG A 52 17.71 -12.00 -1.67
N THR A 53 17.94 -10.87 -1.03
CA THR A 53 19.12 -10.04 -1.26
C THR A 53 20.31 -10.51 -0.42
N ARG A 54 20.68 -11.80 -0.52
CA ARG A 54 21.96 -12.29 0.02
C ARG A 54 22.38 -13.58 -0.68
N SER A 55 22.77 -13.47 -1.95
CA SER A 55 23.61 -14.48 -2.58
C SER A 55 24.56 -13.78 -3.54
N THR A 56 25.82 -13.82 -3.16
CA THR A 56 27.00 -13.22 -3.77
C THR A 56 27.41 -13.95 -5.05
N THR A 57 27.75 -13.22 -6.11
CA THR A 57 28.79 -13.64 -7.06
C THR A 57 29.74 -12.46 -7.30
N PRO A 58 31.02 -12.57 -6.89
CA PRO A 58 32.01 -11.53 -7.05
C PRO A 58 32.58 -11.60 -8.47
N ASP A 59 32.14 -10.69 -9.32
CA ASP A 59 32.68 -10.54 -10.66
C ASP A 59 33.73 -9.41 -10.60
N GLU A 60 34.89 -9.70 -11.15
CA GLU A 60 36.16 -9.02 -10.95
C GLU A 60 36.18 -7.54 -11.36
N GLU A 61 36.22 -6.61 -10.40
CA GLU A 61 36.91 -5.33 -10.56
C GLU A 61 37.27 -4.74 -9.18
N GLY A 62 38.32 -5.31 -8.58
CA GLY A 62 38.88 -4.84 -7.33
C GLY A 62 39.57 -3.50 -7.53
N THR A 63 38.97 -2.41 -7.04
CA THR A 63 39.67 -1.27 -6.40
C THR A 63 38.74 -0.19 -5.85
N ALA A 64 37.43 -0.23 -6.11
CA ALA A 64 36.47 0.73 -5.55
C ALA A 64 35.75 0.25 -4.27
N ILE A 65 36.02 -0.99 -3.82
CA ILE A 65 35.23 -1.67 -2.79
C ILE A 65 35.65 -1.26 -1.36
N ALA A 66 36.83 -0.66 -1.16
CA ALA A 66 37.32 -0.34 0.19
C ALA A 66 36.57 0.82 0.88
N GLU A 67 36.02 1.78 0.12
CA GLU A 67 35.29 2.92 0.69
C GLU A 67 33.81 2.60 0.92
N ILE A 68 33.23 1.71 0.11
CA ILE A 68 31.80 1.35 0.17
C ILE A 68 31.52 0.33 1.30
N ASP A 69 32.52 -0.48 1.69
CA ASP A 69 32.37 -1.50 2.73
C ASP A 69 32.08 -0.89 4.12
N GLN A 70 32.64 0.30 4.43
CA GLN A 70 32.54 0.87 5.77
C GLN A 70 31.18 1.55 6.07
N GLN A 71 30.48 2.04 5.04
CA GLN A 71 29.18 2.69 5.22
C GLN A 71 28.03 1.67 5.20
N ASP A 72 28.19 0.56 4.47
CA ASP A 72 27.16 -0.47 4.35
C ASP A 72 27.01 -1.30 5.64
N TRP A 73 28.07 -1.48 6.45
CA TRP A 73 27.94 -2.25 7.70
C TRP A 73 27.08 -1.59 8.77
N ASP A 74 26.89 -0.26 8.76
CA ASP A 74 26.06 0.42 9.77
C ASP A 74 24.56 0.34 9.41
N ILE A 75 24.22 0.34 8.12
CA ILE A 75 22.84 0.11 7.66
C ILE A 75 22.44 -1.38 7.69
N MET A 76 23.41 -2.30 7.64
CA MET A 76 23.14 -3.74 7.58
C MET A 76 23.03 -4.48 8.93
N VAL A 77 23.43 -3.86 10.05
CA VAL A 77 23.56 -4.60 11.33
C VAL A 77 22.85 -3.93 12.49
N LYS A 78 21.84 -3.09 12.25
CA LYS A 78 20.81 -2.88 13.29
C LYS A 78 19.85 -4.06 13.28
N VAL A 79 20.33 -5.23 13.71
CA VAL A 79 19.49 -6.41 13.88
C VAL A 79 18.34 -6.01 14.81
N PRO A 80 17.08 -6.02 14.34
CA PRO A 80 15.96 -5.58 15.16
C PRO A 80 15.85 -6.54 16.34
N THR A 81 16.34 -6.10 17.49
CA THR A 81 16.52 -6.94 18.69
C THR A 81 15.20 -7.12 19.45
N TYR A 82 14.06 -7.06 18.76
CA TYR A 82 12.72 -7.08 19.37
C TYR A 82 12.05 -8.46 19.33
N GLU A 83 12.70 -9.46 18.75
CA GLU A 83 12.13 -10.82 18.64
C GLU A 83 11.82 -11.47 20.00
N TYR A 84 12.57 -11.14 21.05
CA TYR A 84 12.33 -11.71 22.37
C TYR A 84 11.02 -11.22 23.01
N TYR A 85 10.47 -10.07 22.64
CA TYR A 85 9.20 -9.58 23.20
C TYR A 85 8.05 -10.52 22.86
N GLY A 86 8.00 -11.02 21.62
CA GLY A 86 7.01 -12.01 21.21
C GLY A 86 7.18 -13.33 21.98
N PHE A 87 8.42 -13.76 22.20
CA PHE A 87 8.70 -14.98 22.97
C PHE A 87 8.31 -14.86 24.45
N VAL A 88 8.63 -13.74 25.09
CA VAL A 88 8.25 -13.48 26.49
C VAL A 88 6.72 -13.41 26.63
N MET A 89 6.05 -12.69 25.72
CA MET A 89 4.59 -12.64 25.67
C MET A 89 3.97 -14.03 25.47
N TYR A 90 4.57 -14.88 24.64
CA TYR A 90 4.14 -16.27 24.47
C TYR A 90 4.27 -17.07 25.76
N LEU A 91 5.40 -16.99 26.47
CA LEU A 91 5.58 -17.71 27.75
C LEU A 91 4.58 -17.25 28.82
N VAL A 92 4.38 -15.94 28.96
CA VAL A 92 3.43 -15.36 29.92
C VAL A 92 2.00 -15.75 29.55
N SER A 93 1.64 -15.65 28.27
CA SER A 93 0.32 -16.05 27.78
C SER A 93 0.08 -17.55 28.00
N MET A 94 1.07 -18.40 27.71
CA MET A 94 0.99 -19.85 27.89
C MET A 94 0.83 -20.24 29.36
N LEU A 95 1.60 -19.61 30.26
CA LEU A 95 1.48 -19.85 31.69
C LEU A 95 0.13 -19.34 32.24
N GLY A 96 -0.27 -18.13 31.85
CA GLY A 96 -1.56 -17.56 32.23
C GLY A 96 -2.74 -18.39 31.72
N PHE A 97 -2.68 -18.87 30.49
CA PHE A 97 -3.68 -19.74 29.88
C PHE A 97 -3.69 -21.13 30.54
N GLY A 98 -2.54 -21.69 30.88
CA GLY A 98 -2.43 -22.93 31.64
C GLY A 98 -3.09 -22.83 33.01
N VAL A 99 -2.78 -21.78 33.77
CA VAL A 99 -3.42 -21.49 35.06
C VAL A 99 -4.92 -21.27 34.88
N TYR A 100 -5.34 -20.58 33.81
CA TYR A 100 -6.75 -20.37 33.49
C TYR A 100 -7.50 -21.69 33.23
N ILE A 101 -6.94 -22.61 32.43
CA ILE A 101 -7.54 -23.93 32.18
C ILE A 101 -7.64 -24.73 33.47
N VAL A 102 -6.55 -24.78 34.25
CA VAL A 102 -6.55 -25.48 35.54
C VAL A 102 -7.66 -24.89 36.42
N TRP A 103 -7.74 -23.57 36.56
CA TRP A 103 -8.77 -22.93 37.35
C TRP A 103 -10.20 -23.15 36.82
N ALA A 104 -10.40 -23.12 35.50
CA ALA A 104 -11.70 -23.31 34.86
C ALA A 104 -12.21 -24.76 34.96
N LEU A 105 -11.33 -25.75 34.83
CA LEU A 105 -11.70 -27.16 34.78
C LEU A 105 -11.58 -27.89 36.12
N THR A 106 -10.90 -27.33 37.13
CA THR A 106 -10.68 -28.03 38.40
C THR A 106 -12.02 -28.39 39.07
N PRO A 107 -12.34 -29.69 39.21
CA PRO A 107 -13.57 -30.11 39.86
C PRO A 107 -13.46 -29.97 41.38
N ALA A 108 -14.58 -29.72 42.06
CA ALA A 108 -14.65 -29.53 43.51
C ALA A 108 -13.94 -30.58 44.39
N PRO A 109 -13.95 -31.91 44.09
CA PRO A 109 -13.20 -32.88 44.87
C PRO A 109 -11.69 -32.59 44.89
N VAL A 110 -11.11 -32.15 43.77
CA VAL A 110 -9.67 -31.86 43.66
C VAL A 110 -9.28 -30.71 44.58
N LEU A 111 -10.07 -29.63 44.62
CA LEU A 111 -9.87 -28.50 45.52
C LEU A 111 -9.96 -28.88 47.00
N LYS A 112 -10.86 -29.82 47.35
CA LYS A 112 -10.98 -30.32 48.73
C LYS A 112 -9.73 -31.08 49.17
N PHE A 113 -9.06 -31.80 48.26
CA PHE A 113 -7.79 -32.47 48.57
C PHE A 113 -6.65 -31.47 48.80
N PHE A 114 -6.68 -30.32 48.12
CA PHE A 114 -5.72 -29.24 48.35
C PHE A 114 -6.04 -28.38 49.59
N GLU A 115 -7.07 -28.72 50.36
CA GLU A 115 -7.55 -27.95 51.53
C GLU A 115 -7.91 -26.48 51.23
N ILE A 116 -8.21 -26.15 49.97
CA ILE A 116 -8.56 -24.79 49.56
C ILE A 116 -10.07 -24.58 49.78
N HIS A 117 -10.42 -24.00 50.94
CA HIS A 117 -11.81 -23.73 51.30
C HIS A 117 -12.42 -22.50 50.61
N TYR A 118 -11.59 -21.51 50.24
CA TYR A 118 -12.02 -20.26 49.63
C TYR A 118 -11.36 -20.10 48.26
N TYR A 119 -12.15 -20.27 47.20
CA TYR A 119 -11.72 -20.03 45.82
C TYR A 119 -12.63 -19.00 45.16
N LEU A 120 -12.07 -18.23 44.21
CA LEU A 120 -12.81 -17.25 43.43
C LEU A 120 -13.90 -17.96 42.59
N SER A 121 -15.07 -17.34 42.46
CA SER A 121 -16.23 -17.97 41.81
C SER A 121 -15.92 -18.43 40.38
N ARG A 122 -16.26 -19.69 40.08
CA ARG A 122 -16.01 -20.34 38.77
C ARG A 122 -16.74 -19.68 37.60
N TRP A 123 -17.77 -18.88 37.88
CA TRP A 123 -18.52 -18.13 36.87
C TRP A 123 -17.65 -17.15 36.08
N TRP A 124 -16.55 -16.67 36.66
CA TRP A 124 -15.61 -15.80 35.95
C TRP A 124 -14.88 -16.49 34.80
N ALA A 125 -14.66 -17.81 34.87
CA ALA A 125 -14.12 -18.57 33.76
C ALA A 125 -15.05 -18.62 32.54
N LEU A 126 -16.34 -18.28 32.70
CA LEU A 126 -17.25 -18.08 31.57
C LEU A 126 -17.33 -16.60 31.19
N ALA A 127 -17.37 -15.70 32.19
CA ALA A 127 -17.54 -14.27 31.94
C ALA A 127 -16.38 -13.66 31.16
N ILE A 128 -15.13 -14.00 31.49
CA ILE A 128 -13.92 -13.46 30.83
C ILE A 128 -13.93 -13.70 29.31
N PRO A 129 -14.06 -14.94 28.80
CA PRO A 129 -14.03 -15.19 27.37
C PRO A 129 -15.25 -14.59 26.65
N THR A 130 -16.42 -14.57 27.29
CA THR A 130 -17.61 -13.92 26.73
C THR A 130 -17.41 -12.40 26.59
N TRP A 131 -16.83 -11.75 27.61
CA TRP A 131 -16.50 -10.33 27.56
C TRP A 131 -15.45 -10.01 26.50
N LEU A 132 -14.39 -10.82 26.41
CA LEU A 132 -13.37 -10.66 25.38
C LEU A 132 -13.97 -10.74 23.97
N PHE A 133 -14.87 -11.69 23.73
CA PHE A 133 -15.55 -11.83 22.45
C PHE A 133 -16.44 -10.62 22.11
N VAL A 134 -17.27 -10.18 23.07
CA VAL A 134 -18.11 -8.98 22.90
C VAL A 134 -17.26 -7.73 22.68
N LEU A 135 -16.12 -7.61 23.37
CA LEU A 135 -15.19 -6.50 23.23
C LEU A 135 -14.56 -6.45 21.83
N VAL A 136 -14.18 -7.59 21.25
CA VAL A 136 -13.65 -7.64 19.87
C VAL A 136 -14.71 -7.18 18.87
N ILE A 137 -15.94 -7.67 18.99
CA ILE A 137 -17.06 -7.24 18.13
C ILE A 137 -17.34 -5.76 18.31
N TYR A 138 -17.36 -5.28 19.56
CA TYR A 138 -17.59 -3.88 19.88
C TYR A 138 -16.53 -2.97 19.23
N ILE A 139 -15.25 -3.30 19.34
CA ILE A 139 -14.17 -2.55 18.67
C ILE A 139 -14.39 -2.48 17.16
N HIS A 140 -14.80 -3.60 16.54
CA HIS A 140 -15.08 -3.61 15.10
C HIS A 140 -16.25 -2.70 14.76
N VAL A 141 -17.37 -2.79 15.48
CA VAL A 141 -18.55 -1.95 15.23
C VAL A 141 -18.21 -0.47 15.39
N VAL A 142 -17.50 -0.11 16.47
CA VAL A 142 -17.10 1.28 16.73
C VAL A 142 -16.11 1.78 15.68
N LEU A 143 -15.12 0.98 15.29
CA LEU A 143 -14.17 1.39 14.24
C LEU A 143 -14.87 1.56 12.89
N ASN A 144 -15.80 0.67 12.53
CA ASN A 144 -16.60 0.83 11.32
C ASN A 144 -17.46 2.10 11.39
N ALA A 145 -18.17 2.32 12.50
CA ALA A 145 -18.96 3.53 12.71
C ALA A 145 -18.09 4.80 12.63
N TYR A 146 -16.92 4.79 13.27
CA TYR A 146 -15.97 5.90 13.24
C TYR A 146 -15.45 6.19 11.82
N ASN A 147 -15.10 5.15 11.06
CA ASN A 147 -14.68 5.30 9.66
C ASN A 147 -15.82 5.87 8.80
N THR A 148 -17.07 5.47 9.03
CA THR A 148 -18.22 5.95 8.26
C THR A 148 -18.70 7.35 8.66
N GLU A 149 -18.57 7.74 9.93
CA GLU A 149 -19.10 9.02 10.42
C GLU A 149 -18.06 10.14 10.43
N VAL A 150 -16.79 9.81 10.72
CA VAL A 150 -15.74 10.83 10.93
C VAL A 150 -14.83 10.96 9.71
N LEU A 151 -14.37 9.83 9.17
CA LEU A 151 -13.41 9.85 8.05
C LEU A 151 -14.10 9.96 6.69
N THR A 152 -15.31 9.40 6.57
CA THR A 152 -16.09 9.48 5.33
C THR A 152 -17.04 10.67 5.42
N LYS A 153 -16.90 11.62 4.50
CA LYS A 153 -17.83 12.76 4.40
C LYS A 153 -19.27 12.25 4.22
N PRO A 154 -20.28 12.96 4.72
CA PRO A 154 -21.67 12.54 4.53
C PRO A 154 -21.98 12.45 3.03
N PHE A 155 -22.73 11.43 2.62
CA PHE A 155 -23.04 11.16 1.20
C PHE A 155 -23.71 12.32 0.44
N SER A 156 -24.25 13.31 1.16
CA SER A 156 -24.84 14.51 0.59
C SER A 156 -23.85 15.66 0.36
N SER A 157 -22.58 15.51 0.74
CA SER A 157 -21.57 16.56 0.53
C SER A 157 -21.11 16.59 -0.92
N LEU A 158 -21.15 17.78 -1.55
CA LEU A 158 -20.59 17.98 -2.90
C LEU A 158 -19.10 17.67 -2.96
N GLU A 159 -18.39 17.75 -1.83
CA GLU A 159 -16.98 17.38 -1.71
C GLU A 159 -16.71 15.88 -1.98
N CYS A 160 -17.75 15.05 -2.11
CA CYS A 160 -17.58 13.66 -2.58
C CYS A 160 -17.47 13.57 -4.11
N ILE A 161 -17.93 14.59 -4.84
CA ILE A 161 -17.85 14.69 -6.31
C ILE A 161 -16.71 15.63 -6.74
N VAL A 162 -16.46 16.66 -5.92
CA VAL A 162 -15.53 17.77 -6.18
C VAL A 162 -14.20 17.49 -5.48
N ASP A 163 -13.10 17.55 -6.21
CA ASP A 163 -11.74 17.45 -5.65
C ASP A 163 -11.20 18.82 -5.20
N GLN A 164 -9.94 18.90 -4.78
CA GLN A 164 -9.32 20.16 -4.34
C GLN A 164 -9.16 21.20 -5.47
N TYR A 165 -9.28 20.80 -6.74
CA TYR A 165 -9.08 21.67 -7.92
C TYR A 165 -10.39 22.00 -8.64
N ALA A 166 -11.53 21.52 -8.14
CA ALA A 166 -12.83 21.80 -8.71
C ALA A 166 -13.45 23.05 -8.06
N LEU A 167 -13.89 24.00 -8.90
CA LEU A 167 -14.57 25.22 -8.45
C LEU A 167 -16.07 24.93 -8.29
N VAL A 168 -16.56 25.06 -7.06
CA VAL A 168 -18.01 25.09 -6.79
C VAL A 168 -18.47 26.53 -7.07
N GLY A 169 -19.11 26.74 -8.22
CA GLY A 169 -19.56 28.06 -8.62
C GLY A 169 -20.65 28.58 -7.67
N GLU A 170 -20.29 29.46 -6.74
CA GLU A 170 -21.27 30.26 -5.98
C GLU A 170 -21.60 31.59 -6.68
N GLU A 171 -20.71 32.09 -7.55
CA GLU A 171 -20.69 33.53 -7.87
C GLU A 171 -21.28 33.93 -9.23
N ASP A 172 -21.52 33.00 -10.14
CA ASP A 172 -22.19 33.33 -11.41
C ASP A 172 -23.63 32.83 -11.35
N GLY A 173 -24.61 33.71 -11.59
CA GLY A 173 -26.06 33.45 -11.55
C GLY A 173 -26.60 32.34 -12.48
N ALA A 174 -25.74 31.43 -12.95
CA ALA A 174 -26.04 30.20 -13.63
C ALA A 174 -26.08 29.03 -12.62
N ALA A 175 -27.29 28.74 -12.12
CA ALA A 175 -27.66 27.52 -11.41
C ALA A 175 -26.72 27.07 -10.26
N HIS A 176 -27.15 27.36 -9.03
CA HIS A 176 -26.60 26.80 -7.79
C HIS A 176 -26.27 25.31 -7.94
N GLY A 177 -24.99 24.95 -7.85
CA GLY A 177 -24.51 23.56 -7.95
C GLY A 177 -23.81 23.17 -9.26
N ARG A 178 -23.50 24.11 -10.16
CA ARG A 178 -22.64 23.81 -11.32
C ARG A 178 -21.18 23.66 -10.88
N VAL A 179 -20.64 22.45 -10.99
CA VAL A 179 -19.21 22.17 -10.82
C VAL A 179 -18.49 22.49 -12.13
N VAL A 180 -17.48 23.36 -12.08
CA VAL A 180 -16.61 23.64 -13.22
C VAL A 180 -15.16 23.38 -12.81
N ASP A 181 -14.42 22.68 -13.68
CA ASP A 181 -13.01 22.39 -13.43
C ASP A 181 -12.14 23.62 -13.71
N LEU A 182 -11.09 23.79 -12.91
CA LEU A 182 -10.05 24.76 -13.19
C LEU A 182 -9.35 24.42 -14.52
N ARG A 183 -8.92 25.43 -15.27
CA ARG A 183 -8.09 25.20 -16.47
C ARG A 183 -6.72 24.66 -16.02
N LEU A 184 -6.13 23.72 -16.77
CA LEU A 184 -4.82 23.14 -16.42
C LEU A 184 -3.73 24.20 -16.18
N CYS A 185 -3.79 25.33 -16.89
CA CYS A 185 -2.83 26.42 -16.73
C CYS A 185 -2.91 27.08 -15.34
N ASP A 186 -4.07 27.05 -14.69
CA ASP A 186 -4.26 27.64 -13.36
C ASP A 186 -3.91 26.64 -12.26
N VAL A 187 -4.18 25.35 -12.47
CA VAL A 187 -3.74 24.27 -11.56
C VAL A 187 -2.20 24.28 -11.44
N ASN A 188 -1.50 24.42 -12.57
CA ASN A 188 -0.03 24.45 -12.54
C ASN A 188 0.53 25.70 -11.85
N LYS A 189 -0.22 26.81 -11.80
CA LYS A 189 0.20 28.00 -11.04
C LYS A 189 0.07 27.76 -9.53
N GLN A 190 -1.04 27.15 -9.09
CA GLN A 190 -1.24 26.83 -7.68
C GLN A 190 -0.16 25.88 -7.14
N GLN A 191 0.22 24.86 -7.92
CA GLN A 191 1.28 23.94 -7.53
C GLN A 191 2.67 24.61 -7.42
N LEU A 192 2.87 25.72 -8.15
CA LEU A 192 4.07 26.56 -8.09
C LEU A 192 4.08 27.49 -6.88
N GLU A 193 2.91 27.81 -6.32
CA GLU A 193 2.77 28.63 -5.10
C GLU A 193 2.92 27.81 -3.81
N GLU A 194 2.66 26.50 -3.86
CA GLU A 194 2.84 25.58 -2.72
C GLU A 194 4.27 25.07 -2.55
N THR A 195 5.12 25.19 -3.59
CA THR A 195 6.54 24.77 -3.56
C THR A 195 7.44 25.90 -3.04
#